data_AF-A0A525JIY5-F1
#
_entry.id   AF-A0A525JIY5-F1
#
_cell.length_a   1.000
_cell.length_b   1.000
_cell.length_c   1.000
_cell.angle_alpha   90.00
_cell.angle_beta   90.00
_cell.angle_gamma   90.00
#
_symmetry.space_group_name_H-M   'P 1'
#
loop_
_entity.id
_entity.type
_entity.pdbx_description
1 polymer ?
#
loop_
_entity_poly.entity_id
_entity_poly.type
_entity_poly.pdbx_seq_one_letter_code
_entity_poly.pdbx_strand_id
1 'polypeptide(L)'
;MSRRPGLLALLLLAGSVSGASAQEPPAPSEAAPSAPPPAAISPVAPPTGVQVSSLAAPDAFSTPGRETGLPKDLWRGASLKTAKAVLPLLAARPLSPAAADLARRVLATGAPGPQGAGEDPSLLGARASALLTQGDPKAAAAILARAPGVDRDPDLARAAAESALLAGDDTRACAVAGDLSSGRDEIYWLRLRTYCQAAAGQTAQAQLTFDLAQAQAKDAIFARLMAAKISGVGNPGAASLRNGLDAALSRSLGLDLSAAKPSPAVAAALSPDGPAASAIDASTAPPDVSVLVEALSGGEPVREAVAAAMLETANSADPKVRARGQAAAALALAFAPELTADVRDQFAALTVPEGKAPVGRDLALDAAAQRKLKGEAALLVLWTCAEAGAAGPAVGDRVRIVRALHAVGLEAEARAFALEGLAGLK
;
A
#
# COMPACT_ATOMS: atom_id res chain seq x y z
N MET A 1 -33.36 -15.25 -42.78
CA MET A 1 -34.67 -15.27 -43.47
C MET A 1 -35.61 -14.40 -42.63
N SER A 2 -35.59 -13.08 -42.82
CA SER A 2 -36.41 -12.30 -43.76
C SER A 2 -37.91 -12.40 -43.49
N ARG A 3 -38.53 -11.33 -42.96
CA ARG A 3 -39.47 -10.47 -43.72
C ARG A 3 -40.03 -9.32 -42.87
N ARG A 4 -39.86 -8.10 -43.40
CA ARG A 4 -40.70 -6.90 -43.17
C ARG A 4 -42.07 -7.10 -43.84
N PRO A 5 -43.12 -6.33 -43.46
CA PRO A 5 -43.50 -5.08 -44.14
C PRO A 5 -43.98 -4.01 -43.12
N GLY A 6 -44.34 -2.76 -43.39
CA GLY A 6 -44.58 -1.94 -44.59
C GLY A 6 -45.35 -0.67 -44.13
N LEU A 7 -45.02 0.48 -44.74
CA LEU A 7 -45.47 1.86 -44.49
C LEU A 7 -47.00 2.11 -44.53
N LEU A 8 -47.47 3.13 -43.79
CA LEU A 8 -48.45 4.12 -44.30
C LEU A 8 -48.33 5.48 -43.56
N ALA A 9 -48.64 6.55 -44.29
CA ALA A 9 -48.28 7.96 -44.07
C ALA A 9 -49.37 8.81 -43.39
N LEU A 10 -49.04 9.99 -42.85
CA LEU A 10 -49.78 11.25 -43.09
C LEU A 10 -49.05 12.53 -42.60
N LEU A 11 -49.25 13.62 -43.38
CA LEU A 11 -48.72 14.99 -43.32
C LEU A 11 -49.36 15.91 -42.25
N LEU A 12 -48.72 17.09 -42.06
CA LEU A 12 -49.26 18.49 -41.95
C LEU A 12 -48.54 19.26 -40.80
N LEU A 13 -47.70 20.29 -41.01
CA LEU A 13 -47.81 21.65 -41.61
C LEU A 13 -47.87 22.75 -40.54
N ALA A 14 -46.82 23.57 -40.47
CA ALA A 14 -46.80 25.00 -40.11
C ALA A 14 -45.33 25.48 -40.31
N GLY A 15 -44.98 26.47 -41.12
CA GLY A 15 -45.68 27.70 -41.47
C GLY A 15 -44.80 28.87 -40.99
N SER A 16 -43.85 29.29 -41.81
CA SER A 16 -42.97 30.44 -41.60
C SER A 16 -43.55 31.71 -42.24
N VAL A 17 -43.06 32.89 -41.83
CA VAL A 17 -42.58 34.02 -42.69
C VAL A 17 -42.96 35.43 -42.15
N SER A 18 -41.93 36.30 -42.13
CA SER A 18 -41.87 37.79 -42.25
C SER A 18 -42.61 38.70 -41.26
N GLY A 19 -42.13 39.90 -40.90
CA GLY A 19 -41.05 40.74 -41.44
C GLY A 19 -41.57 42.15 -41.77
N ALA A 20 -40.78 43.17 -41.42
CA ALA A 20 -40.72 44.55 -41.95
C ALA A 20 -41.37 45.72 -41.16
N SER A 21 -40.55 46.78 -41.10
CA SER A 21 -40.59 48.07 -40.37
C SER A 21 -41.55 49.13 -40.92
N ALA A 22 -41.84 50.19 -40.14
CA ALA A 22 -41.60 51.61 -40.50
C ALA A 22 -42.14 52.65 -39.47
N GLN A 23 -41.25 53.56 -39.06
CA GLN A 23 -41.32 55.03 -38.87
C GLN A 23 -42.49 55.80 -38.17
N GLU A 24 -42.09 56.68 -37.24
CA GLU A 24 -42.75 57.83 -36.53
C GLU A 24 -42.95 59.09 -37.45
N PRO A 25 -43.58 60.28 -37.11
CA PRO A 25 -43.99 60.93 -35.82
C PRO A 25 -45.34 61.75 -35.91
N PRO A 26 -45.70 62.84 -35.13
CA PRO A 26 -45.15 63.48 -33.92
C PRO A 26 -46.20 63.78 -32.78
N ALA A 27 -45.71 64.33 -31.66
CA ALA A 27 -46.44 64.67 -30.43
C ALA A 27 -47.15 66.06 -30.43
N PRO A 28 -48.00 66.34 -29.43
CA PRO A 28 -48.04 67.65 -28.81
C PRO A 28 -47.67 67.63 -27.32
N SER A 29 -46.97 68.70 -26.95
CA SER A 29 -46.38 69.04 -25.67
C SER A 29 -47.32 69.96 -24.88
N GLU A 30 -47.56 69.66 -23.60
CA GLU A 30 -47.82 70.59 -22.48
C GLU A 30 -48.06 69.71 -21.23
N ALA A 31 -47.47 69.91 -20.05
CA ALA A 31 -46.87 71.07 -19.43
C ALA A 31 -45.81 70.64 -18.39
N ALA A 32 -44.84 71.52 -18.15
CA ALA A 32 -43.88 71.46 -17.04
C ALA A 32 -44.43 72.26 -15.82
N PRO A 33 -43.73 72.39 -14.68
CA PRO A 33 -42.64 71.59 -14.09
C PRO A 33 -42.84 71.30 -12.58
N SER A 34 -42.23 70.25 -12.06
CA SER A 34 -41.61 70.27 -10.72
C SER A 34 -40.45 69.26 -10.67
N ALA A 35 -39.37 69.68 -10.00
CA ALA A 35 -38.03 69.10 -10.09
C ALA A 35 -37.95 67.58 -9.81
N PRO A 36 -37.04 66.85 -10.50
CA PRO A 36 -36.89 65.41 -10.35
C PRO A 36 -36.28 65.01 -8.99
N PRO A 37 -36.75 63.91 -8.37
CA PRO A 37 -36.13 63.31 -7.18
C PRO A 37 -34.76 62.69 -7.51
N PRO A 38 -33.88 62.50 -6.51
CA PRO A 38 -32.55 61.94 -6.72
C PRO A 38 -32.62 60.55 -7.36
N ALA A 39 -31.69 60.29 -8.28
CA ALA A 39 -31.61 59.03 -9.03
C ALA A 39 -31.67 57.82 -8.09
N ALA A 40 -32.65 56.94 -8.33
CA ALA A 40 -32.74 55.64 -7.69
C ALA A 40 -31.48 54.84 -8.06
N ILE A 41 -30.69 54.50 -7.05
CA ILE A 41 -29.55 53.60 -7.17
C ILE A 41 -30.14 52.22 -7.41
N SER A 42 -29.95 51.66 -8.62
CA SER A 42 -30.31 50.27 -8.89
C SER A 42 -29.59 49.36 -7.88
N PRO A 43 -30.29 48.45 -7.18
CA PRO A 43 -29.63 47.54 -6.26
C PRO A 43 -28.66 46.65 -7.04
N VAL A 44 -27.39 46.68 -6.63
CA VAL A 44 -26.37 45.74 -7.07
C VAL A 44 -26.86 44.33 -6.78
N ALA A 45 -26.94 43.50 -7.81
CA ALA A 45 -27.24 42.08 -7.66
C ALA A 45 -26.21 41.46 -6.69
N PRO A 46 -26.63 40.66 -5.70
CA PRO A 46 -25.70 40.05 -4.77
C PRO A 46 -24.67 39.22 -5.55
N PRO A 47 -23.39 39.23 -5.12
CA PRO A 47 -22.37 38.43 -5.78
C PRO A 47 -22.82 36.96 -5.79
N THR A 48 -22.69 36.36 -6.96
CA THR A 48 -22.94 34.94 -7.21
C THR A 48 -22.32 34.12 -6.08
N GLY A 49 -23.15 33.40 -5.32
CA GLY A 49 -22.72 32.65 -4.15
C GLY A 49 -21.52 31.78 -4.48
N VAL A 50 -20.50 31.82 -3.62
CA VAL A 50 -19.39 30.86 -3.63
C VAL A 50 -20.03 29.46 -3.49
N GLN A 51 -20.17 28.75 -4.61
CA GLN A 51 -20.55 27.36 -4.56
C GLN A 51 -19.36 26.60 -3.96
N VAL A 52 -19.48 26.24 -2.68
CA VAL A 52 -18.62 25.26 -2.04
C VAL A 52 -18.99 23.92 -2.65
N SER A 53 -18.41 23.58 -3.80
CA SER A 53 -18.39 22.20 -4.26
C SER A 53 -17.63 21.41 -3.20
N SER A 54 -18.33 20.53 -2.49
CA SER A 54 -17.68 19.61 -1.57
C SER A 54 -16.63 18.83 -2.35
N LEU A 55 -15.35 19.00 -2.00
CA LEU A 55 -14.30 18.15 -2.57
C LEU A 55 -14.69 16.70 -2.28
N ALA A 56 -14.65 15.85 -3.30
CA ALA A 56 -14.80 14.42 -3.11
C ALA A 56 -13.78 13.95 -2.05
N ALA A 57 -14.21 13.02 -1.19
CA ALA A 57 -13.30 12.44 -0.20
C ALA A 57 -12.06 11.89 -0.92
N PRO A 58 -10.85 12.08 -0.37
CA PRO A 58 -9.64 11.50 -0.93
C PRO A 58 -9.81 9.99 -1.08
N ASP A 59 -9.37 9.45 -2.22
CA ASP A 59 -9.36 8.00 -2.41
C ASP A 59 -8.37 7.31 -1.44
N ALA A 60 -8.47 5.99 -1.31
CA ALA A 60 -7.66 5.19 -0.38
C ALA A 60 -6.14 5.33 -0.55
N PHE A 61 -5.64 5.84 -1.68
CA PHE A 61 -4.22 6.01 -2.00
C PHE A 61 -3.75 7.46 -1.89
N SER A 62 -4.66 8.43 -1.94
CA SER A 62 -4.32 9.86 -1.98
C SER A 62 -3.62 10.36 -0.72
N THR A 63 -4.01 9.86 0.47
CA THR A 63 -3.39 10.27 1.73
C THR A 63 -1.99 9.68 1.88
N PRO A 64 -0.93 10.50 2.06
CA PRO A 64 0.43 9.99 2.28
C PRO A 64 0.60 9.51 3.72
N GLY A 65 1.37 8.43 3.90
CA GLY A 65 1.82 7.96 5.20
C GLY A 65 3.16 8.59 5.63
N ARG A 66 4.04 8.90 4.65
CA ARG A 66 5.25 9.71 4.81
C ARG A 66 5.75 10.18 3.44
N GLU A 67 6.78 11.02 3.44
CA GLU A 67 7.55 11.33 2.23
C GLU A 67 8.44 10.15 1.83
N THR A 68 8.31 9.70 0.58
CA THR A 68 9.00 8.49 0.06
C THR A 68 9.92 8.78 -1.14
N GLY A 69 9.84 10.01 -1.67
CA GLY A 69 10.50 10.41 -2.91
C GLY A 69 9.93 9.78 -4.18
N LEU A 70 8.82 9.02 -4.09
CA LEU A 70 8.12 8.51 -5.26
C LEU A 70 7.23 9.60 -5.89
N PRO A 71 7.00 9.57 -7.21
CA PRO A 71 6.30 10.65 -7.90
C PRO A 71 4.81 10.68 -7.54
N LYS A 72 4.21 11.87 -7.64
CA LYS A 72 2.79 12.12 -7.31
C LYS A 72 1.79 11.44 -8.24
N ASP A 73 2.26 10.86 -9.34
CA ASP A 73 1.46 10.09 -10.28
C ASP A 73 1.78 8.58 -10.24
N LEU A 74 2.37 8.10 -9.13
CA LEU A 74 2.75 6.70 -8.91
C LEU A 74 1.67 5.70 -9.37
N TRP A 75 0.41 5.96 -9.02
CA TRP A 75 -0.71 5.05 -9.27
C TRP A 75 -1.41 5.28 -10.61
N ARG A 76 -0.92 6.21 -11.44
CA ARG A 76 -1.50 6.49 -12.76
C ARG A 76 -1.43 5.23 -13.63
N GLY A 77 -2.59 4.79 -14.10
CA GLY A 77 -2.71 3.62 -14.98
C GLY A 77 -2.59 2.27 -14.24
N ALA A 78 -2.47 2.27 -12.91
CA ALA A 78 -2.55 1.06 -12.12
C ALA A 78 -3.97 0.47 -12.10
N SER A 79 -4.05 -0.84 -11.97
CA SER A 79 -5.28 -1.62 -11.99
C SER A 79 -5.87 -1.71 -10.59
N LEU A 80 -7.10 -1.22 -10.43
CA LEU A 80 -7.86 -1.36 -9.19
C LEU A 80 -8.03 -2.83 -8.79
N LYS A 81 -8.21 -3.72 -9.77
CA LYS A 81 -8.36 -5.16 -9.53
C LYS A 81 -7.07 -5.79 -9.01
N THR A 82 -5.91 -5.36 -9.53
CA THR A 82 -4.60 -5.78 -9.03
C THR A 82 -4.43 -5.31 -7.59
N ALA A 83 -4.73 -4.05 -7.28
CA ALA A 83 -4.64 -3.53 -5.91
C ALA A 83 -5.54 -4.30 -4.92
N LYS A 84 -6.80 -4.57 -5.29
CA LYS A 84 -7.73 -5.37 -4.47
C LYS A 84 -7.25 -6.80 -4.23
N ALA A 85 -6.56 -7.40 -5.18
CA ALA A 85 -5.98 -8.73 -5.01
C ALA A 85 -4.73 -8.72 -4.12
N VAL A 86 -3.87 -7.72 -4.28
CA VAL A 86 -2.55 -7.69 -3.65
C VAL A 86 -2.59 -7.20 -2.21
N LEU A 87 -3.32 -6.13 -1.90
CA LEU A 87 -3.30 -5.53 -0.55
C LEU A 87 -3.64 -6.52 0.58
N PRO A 88 -4.68 -7.37 0.46
CA PRO A 88 -4.96 -8.38 1.48
C PRO A 88 -3.82 -9.41 1.65
N LEU A 89 -3.14 -9.78 0.56
CA LEU A 89 -1.99 -10.70 0.61
C LEU A 89 -0.82 -10.07 1.37
N LEU A 90 -0.58 -8.78 1.18
CA LEU A 90 0.45 -8.03 1.91
C LEU A 90 0.10 -7.83 3.39
N ALA A 91 -1.18 -7.74 3.72
CA ALA A 91 -1.65 -7.66 5.10
C ALA A 91 -1.56 -9.00 5.85
N ALA A 92 -1.52 -10.13 5.14
CA ALA A 92 -1.60 -11.45 5.77
C ALA A 92 -0.30 -11.87 6.49
N ARG A 93 0.87 -11.66 5.87
CA ARG A 93 2.16 -12.15 6.40
C ARG A 93 3.34 -11.24 6.01
N PRO A 94 4.43 -11.22 6.79
CA PRO A 94 5.66 -10.54 6.41
C PRO A 94 6.26 -11.08 5.12
N LEU A 95 6.80 -10.19 4.28
CA LEU A 95 7.54 -10.52 3.07
C LEU A 95 9.04 -10.72 3.34
N SER A 96 9.81 -11.07 2.30
CA SER A 96 11.27 -10.99 2.37
C SER A 96 11.75 -9.53 2.56
N PRO A 97 12.94 -9.29 3.12
CA PRO A 97 13.49 -7.95 3.36
C PRO A 97 13.29 -6.94 2.21
N ALA A 98 13.73 -7.27 0.99
CA ALA A 98 13.64 -6.38 -0.17
C ALA A 98 12.19 -6.09 -0.57
N ALA A 99 11.32 -7.10 -0.49
CA ALA A 99 9.91 -6.95 -0.81
C ALA A 99 9.16 -6.14 0.25
N ALA A 100 9.50 -6.30 1.53
CA ALA A 100 8.95 -5.51 2.62
C ALA A 100 9.35 -4.03 2.51
N ASP A 101 10.61 -3.74 2.14
CA ASP A 101 11.05 -2.37 1.84
C ASP A 101 10.25 -1.73 0.70
N LEU A 102 10.11 -2.45 -0.44
CA LEU A 102 9.29 -2.00 -1.57
C LEU A 102 7.84 -1.73 -1.12
N ALA A 103 7.23 -2.67 -0.39
CA ALA A 103 5.86 -2.55 0.10
C ALA A 103 5.70 -1.31 0.99
N ARG A 104 6.56 -1.12 1.99
CA ARG A 104 6.52 0.05 2.88
C ARG A 104 6.65 1.35 2.11
N ARG A 105 7.59 1.45 1.17
CA ARG A 105 7.83 2.68 0.40
C ARG A 105 6.67 2.98 -0.54
N VAL A 106 6.20 1.99 -1.29
CA VAL A 106 5.13 2.17 -2.28
C VAL A 106 3.80 2.46 -1.58
N LEU A 107 3.44 1.69 -0.56
CA LEU A 107 2.17 1.86 0.14
C LEU A 107 2.11 3.12 1.00
N ALA A 108 3.24 3.65 1.49
CA ALA A 108 3.22 4.90 2.22
C ALA A 108 3.13 6.15 1.32
N THR A 109 3.27 6.00 0.00
CA THR A 109 3.21 7.12 -0.94
C THR A 109 1.77 7.57 -1.16
N GLY A 110 1.50 8.86 -0.93
CA GLY A 110 0.23 9.49 -1.26
C GLY A 110 0.19 9.96 -2.71
N ALA A 111 -0.75 9.44 -3.50
CA ALA A 111 -0.98 9.86 -4.88
C ALA A 111 -2.41 9.49 -5.31
N PRO A 112 -3.01 10.18 -6.30
CA PRO A 112 -4.35 9.83 -6.80
C PRO A 112 -4.38 8.37 -7.25
N GLY A 113 -5.25 7.57 -6.62
CA GLY A 113 -5.28 6.13 -6.80
C GLY A 113 -5.79 5.67 -8.18
N PRO A 114 -5.83 4.35 -8.41
CA PRO A 114 -6.50 3.76 -9.57
C PRO A 114 -7.94 4.27 -9.73
N GLN A 115 -8.43 4.32 -10.97
CA GLN A 115 -9.83 4.69 -11.24
C GLN A 115 -10.78 3.77 -10.43
N GLY A 116 -11.74 4.38 -9.71
CA GLY A 116 -12.68 3.67 -8.84
C GLY A 116 -12.18 3.38 -7.42
N ALA A 117 -10.94 3.74 -7.06
CA ALA A 117 -10.41 3.49 -5.70
C ALA A 117 -11.14 4.26 -4.59
N GLY A 118 -11.79 5.39 -4.90
CA GLY A 118 -12.57 6.17 -3.94
C GLY A 118 -13.94 5.57 -3.59
N GLU A 119 -14.39 4.56 -4.33
CA GLU A 119 -15.70 3.92 -4.13
C GLU A 119 -15.64 2.74 -3.16
N ASP A 120 -14.43 2.28 -2.80
CA ASP A 120 -14.23 1.10 -1.96
C ASP A 120 -13.49 1.46 -0.66
N PRO A 121 -14.21 1.65 0.46
CA PRO A 121 -13.61 2.03 1.74
C PRO A 121 -12.67 0.96 2.30
N SER A 122 -12.86 -0.32 1.92
CA SER A 122 -12.03 -1.43 2.42
C SER A 122 -10.57 -1.33 1.97
N LEU A 123 -10.29 -0.61 0.88
CA LEU A 123 -8.93 -0.44 0.35
C LEU A 123 -8.03 0.33 1.30
N LEU A 124 -8.57 1.31 2.03
CA LEU A 124 -7.79 2.07 3.00
C LEU A 124 -7.39 1.17 4.18
N GLY A 125 -8.34 0.34 4.66
CA GLY A 125 -8.08 -0.65 5.70
C GLY A 125 -7.04 -1.68 5.27
N ALA A 126 -7.14 -2.19 4.03
CA ALA A 126 -6.17 -3.14 3.48
C ALA A 126 -4.78 -2.51 3.30
N ARG A 127 -4.69 -1.27 2.82
CA ARG A 127 -3.43 -0.51 2.69
C ARG A 127 -2.76 -0.29 4.04
N ALA A 128 -3.53 0.12 5.04
CA ALA A 128 -3.02 0.34 6.39
C ALA A 128 -2.58 -0.96 7.06
N SER A 129 -3.37 -2.03 6.92
CA SER A 129 -3.04 -3.36 7.43
C SER A 129 -1.77 -3.91 6.78
N ALA A 130 -1.59 -3.71 5.47
CA ALA A 130 -0.37 -4.07 4.77
C ALA A 130 0.84 -3.29 5.32
N LEU A 131 0.73 -1.98 5.53
CA LEU A 131 1.81 -1.19 6.16
C LEU A 131 2.16 -1.71 7.57
N LEU A 132 1.16 -2.01 8.40
CA LEU A 132 1.38 -2.59 9.73
C LEU A 132 2.12 -3.92 9.64
N THR A 133 1.63 -4.88 8.85
CA THR A 133 2.22 -6.21 8.69
C THR A 133 3.64 -6.15 8.15
N GLN A 134 3.91 -5.22 7.22
CA GLN A 134 5.25 -5.01 6.68
C GLN A 134 6.16 -4.15 7.56
N GLY A 135 5.75 -3.76 8.77
CA GLY A 135 6.62 -3.08 9.72
C GLY A 135 6.69 -1.56 9.54
N ASP A 136 5.59 -0.92 9.18
CA ASP A 136 5.48 0.54 9.06
C ASP A 136 4.25 1.11 9.80
N PRO A 137 4.22 0.97 11.13
CA PRO A 137 3.09 1.42 11.93
C PRO A 137 2.93 2.94 11.93
N LYS A 138 4.02 3.70 11.74
CA LYS A 138 3.99 5.17 11.69
C LYS A 138 3.29 5.66 10.41
N ALA A 139 3.63 5.09 9.25
CA ALA A 139 2.92 5.44 8.01
C ALA A 139 1.45 5.00 8.05
N ALA A 140 1.15 3.84 8.63
CA ALA A 140 -0.22 3.40 8.85
C ALA A 140 -1.00 4.38 9.74
N ALA A 141 -0.40 4.82 10.86
CA ALA A 141 -1.00 5.80 11.76
C ALA A 141 -1.33 7.11 11.05
N ALA A 142 -0.40 7.60 10.22
CA ALA A 142 -0.54 8.83 9.47
C ALA A 142 -1.71 8.77 8.47
N ILE A 143 -1.86 7.68 7.70
CA ILE A 143 -2.99 7.56 6.76
C ILE A 143 -4.33 7.36 7.48
N LEU A 144 -4.32 6.77 8.68
CA LEU A 144 -5.53 6.51 9.48
C LEU A 144 -5.95 7.66 10.38
N ALA A 145 -5.12 8.68 10.59
CA ALA A 145 -5.38 9.80 11.51
C ALA A 145 -6.69 10.54 11.23
N ARG A 146 -7.14 10.56 9.97
CA ARG A 146 -8.38 11.24 9.54
C ARG A 146 -9.22 10.38 8.61
N ALA A 147 -9.06 9.06 8.68
CA ALA A 147 -9.80 8.13 7.84
C ALA A 147 -11.31 8.21 8.17
N PRO A 148 -12.19 8.47 7.19
CA PRO A 148 -13.63 8.42 7.42
C PRO A 148 -14.10 6.96 7.53
N GLY A 149 -15.16 6.72 8.31
CA GLY A 149 -15.84 5.42 8.35
C GLY A 149 -15.13 4.33 9.16
N VAL A 150 -14.14 4.69 9.99
CA VAL A 150 -13.47 3.77 10.93
C VAL A 150 -14.48 3.06 11.84
N ASP A 151 -15.58 3.71 12.20
CA ASP A 151 -16.66 3.17 13.04
C ASP A 151 -17.55 2.11 12.33
N ARG A 152 -17.50 2.04 11.00
CA ARG A 152 -18.40 1.23 10.17
C ARG A 152 -17.72 0.06 9.46
N ASP A 153 -16.41 0.07 9.38
CA ASP A 153 -15.61 -0.94 8.69
C ASP A 153 -14.67 -1.62 9.71
N PRO A 154 -14.90 -2.91 10.05
CA PRO A 154 -14.11 -3.60 11.07
C PRO A 154 -12.64 -3.81 10.67
N ASP A 155 -12.31 -3.91 9.38
CA ASP A 155 -10.91 -4.05 8.94
C ASP A 155 -10.17 -2.72 9.05
N LEU A 156 -10.82 -1.63 8.66
CA LEU A 156 -10.29 -0.27 8.84
C LEU A 156 -10.14 0.07 10.33
N ALA A 157 -11.15 -0.25 11.13
CA ALA A 157 -11.12 -0.11 12.59
C ALA A 157 -9.95 -0.88 13.21
N ARG A 158 -9.74 -2.13 12.77
CA ARG A 158 -8.68 -2.98 13.30
C ARG A 158 -7.32 -2.39 13.01
N ALA A 159 -7.10 -1.88 11.79
CA ALA A 159 -5.86 -1.19 11.45
C ALA A 159 -5.64 0.06 12.32
N ALA A 160 -6.71 0.84 12.59
CA ALA A 160 -6.65 2.01 13.46
C ALA A 160 -6.34 1.66 14.92
N ALA A 161 -6.95 0.62 15.46
CA ALA A 161 -6.69 0.14 16.81
C ALA A 161 -5.26 -0.41 16.96
N GLU A 162 -4.81 -1.29 16.05
CA GLU A 162 -3.43 -1.82 16.07
C GLU A 162 -2.39 -0.71 15.95
N SER A 163 -2.60 0.24 15.04
CA SER A 163 -1.71 1.38 14.88
C SER A 163 -1.61 2.24 16.15
N ALA A 164 -2.74 2.47 16.84
CA ALA A 164 -2.78 3.18 18.11
C ALA A 164 -2.05 2.40 19.23
N LEU A 165 -2.29 1.09 19.36
CA LEU A 165 -1.59 0.24 20.34
C LEU A 165 -0.07 0.20 20.11
N LEU A 166 0.37 0.19 18.85
CA LEU A 166 1.78 0.26 18.49
C LEU A 166 2.38 1.63 18.80
N ALA A 167 1.62 2.72 18.64
CA ALA A 167 2.03 4.06 19.03
C ALA A 167 1.99 4.31 20.55
N GLY A 168 1.48 3.36 21.35
CA GLY A 168 1.26 3.52 22.79
C GLY A 168 0.06 4.39 23.15
N ASP A 169 -0.81 4.69 22.19
CA ASP A 169 -2.06 5.43 22.38
C ASP A 169 -3.21 4.46 22.69
N ASP A 170 -3.13 3.85 23.88
CA ASP A 170 -4.12 2.88 24.35
C ASP A 170 -5.52 3.52 24.48
N THR A 171 -5.59 4.83 24.72
CA THR A 171 -6.85 5.60 24.79
C THR A 171 -7.55 5.61 23.44
N ARG A 172 -6.84 5.93 22.36
CA ARG A 172 -7.39 5.90 21.02
C ARG A 172 -7.78 4.49 20.58
N ALA A 173 -6.96 3.48 20.91
CA ALA A 173 -7.30 2.09 20.59
C ALA A 173 -8.62 1.66 21.24
N CYS A 174 -8.84 2.04 22.51
CA CYS A 174 -10.06 1.75 23.23
C CYS A 174 -11.26 2.57 22.73
N ALA A 175 -11.07 3.82 22.30
CA ALA A 175 -12.12 4.60 21.65
C ALA A 175 -12.60 3.94 20.35
N VAL A 176 -11.66 3.52 19.48
CA VAL A 176 -11.98 2.79 18.24
C VAL A 176 -12.77 1.52 18.52
N ALA A 177 -12.38 0.74 19.53
CA ALA A 177 -13.10 -0.47 19.92
C ALA A 177 -14.52 -0.18 20.47
N GLY A 178 -14.71 0.96 21.14
CA GLY A 178 -15.99 1.38 21.70
C GLY A 178 -16.97 1.89 20.64
N ASP A 179 -16.46 2.61 19.64
CA ASP A 179 -17.26 3.26 18.59
C ASP A 179 -17.67 2.29 17.46
N LEU A 180 -17.01 1.14 17.35
CA LEU A 180 -17.27 0.17 16.29
C LEU A 180 -18.74 -0.31 16.29
N SER A 181 -19.40 -0.19 15.15
CA SER A 181 -20.83 -0.48 15.01
C SER A 181 -21.14 -1.93 14.60
N SER A 182 -20.25 -2.59 13.86
CA SER A 182 -20.40 -3.95 13.30
C SER A 182 -19.18 -4.83 13.58
N GLY A 183 -19.30 -6.16 13.52
CA GLY A 183 -18.16 -7.09 13.71
C GLY A 183 -17.58 -7.15 15.13
N ARG A 184 -18.26 -6.57 16.14
CA ARG A 184 -17.77 -6.50 17.53
C ARG A 184 -17.63 -7.86 18.26
N ASP A 185 -18.12 -8.93 17.66
CA ASP A 185 -18.10 -10.31 18.13
C ASP A 185 -16.92 -11.12 17.55
N GLU A 186 -16.14 -10.54 16.64
CA GLU A 186 -14.90 -11.16 16.19
C GLU A 186 -13.87 -11.22 17.33
N ILE A 187 -13.04 -12.27 17.31
CA ILE A 187 -12.07 -12.57 18.36
C ILE A 187 -11.15 -11.39 18.68
N TYR A 188 -10.74 -10.63 17.65
CA TYR A 188 -9.88 -9.46 17.82
C TYR A 188 -10.53 -8.41 18.74
N TRP A 189 -11.78 -8.07 18.44
CA TRP A 189 -12.55 -7.05 19.16
C TRP A 189 -12.92 -7.49 20.58
N LEU A 190 -13.21 -8.77 20.77
CA LEU A 190 -13.40 -9.33 22.11
C LEU A 190 -12.15 -9.19 22.97
N ARG A 191 -10.97 -9.51 22.43
CA ARG A 191 -9.70 -9.38 23.14
C ARG A 191 -9.35 -7.93 23.45
N LEU A 192 -9.53 -7.02 22.49
CA LEU A 192 -9.26 -5.59 22.69
C LEU A 192 -10.23 -4.97 23.71
N ARG A 193 -11.53 -5.29 23.63
CA ARG A 193 -12.53 -4.83 24.61
C ARG A 193 -12.20 -5.33 26.02
N THR A 194 -11.74 -6.57 26.15
CA THR A 194 -11.31 -7.16 27.43
C THR A 194 -10.18 -6.34 28.04
N TYR A 195 -9.16 -6.00 27.24
CA TYR A 195 -8.06 -5.12 27.64
C TYR A 195 -8.55 -3.73 28.06
N CYS A 196 -9.42 -3.11 27.26
CA CYS A 196 -9.94 -1.77 27.52
C CYS A 196 -10.80 -1.69 28.79
N GLN A 197 -11.64 -2.70 29.05
CA GLN A 197 -12.40 -2.81 30.29
C GLN A 197 -11.48 -2.96 31.50
N ALA A 198 -10.45 -3.82 31.41
CA ALA A 198 -9.47 -3.99 32.48
C ALA A 198 -8.67 -2.70 32.72
N ALA A 199 -8.27 -1.99 31.66
CA ALA A 199 -7.60 -0.69 31.76
C ALA A 199 -8.49 0.39 32.41
N ALA A 200 -9.81 0.32 32.21
CA ALA A 200 -10.79 1.19 32.84
C ALA A 200 -11.21 0.77 34.28
N GLY A 201 -10.60 -0.28 34.84
CA GLY A 201 -10.95 -0.80 36.17
C GLY A 201 -12.28 -1.58 36.23
N GLN A 202 -12.84 -1.93 35.08
CA GLN A 202 -14.12 -2.65 34.95
C GLN A 202 -13.91 -4.16 35.04
N THR A 203 -13.40 -4.65 36.18
CA THR A 203 -12.92 -6.03 36.35
C THR A 203 -13.98 -7.09 36.04
N ALA A 204 -15.22 -6.90 36.50
CA ALA A 204 -16.31 -7.86 36.27
C ALA A 204 -16.70 -7.95 34.78
N GLN A 205 -16.77 -6.79 34.11
CA GLN A 205 -17.05 -6.73 32.67
C GLN A 205 -15.90 -7.34 31.86
N ALA A 206 -14.66 -7.04 32.25
CA ALA A 206 -13.46 -7.59 31.64
C ALA A 206 -13.43 -9.12 31.74
N GLN A 207 -13.76 -9.69 32.91
CA GLN A 207 -13.80 -11.14 33.10
C GLN A 207 -14.81 -11.83 32.20
N LEU A 208 -16.04 -11.29 32.08
CA LEU A 208 -17.06 -11.86 31.20
C LEU A 208 -16.64 -11.82 29.72
N THR A 209 -16.07 -10.70 29.27
CA THR A 209 -15.59 -10.58 27.89
C THR A 209 -14.38 -11.48 27.63
N PHE A 210 -13.50 -11.62 28.62
CA PHE A 210 -12.37 -12.54 28.57
C PHE A 210 -12.82 -13.99 28.39
N ASP A 211 -13.78 -14.44 29.19
CA ASP A 211 -14.31 -15.81 29.12
C ASP A 211 -14.95 -16.09 27.75
N LEU A 212 -15.68 -15.11 27.20
CA LEU A 212 -16.23 -15.19 25.84
C LEU A 212 -15.13 -15.27 24.77
N ALA A 213 -14.09 -14.44 24.86
CA ALA A 213 -12.96 -14.47 23.93
C ALA A 213 -12.24 -15.84 23.96
N GLN A 214 -12.04 -16.38 25.17
CA GLN A 214 -11.38 -17.67 25.37
C GLN A 214 -12.23 -18.86 24.91
N ALA A 215 -13.55 -18.77 25.03
CA ALA A 215 -14.47 -19.77 24.51
C ALA A 215 -14.47 -19.81 22.96
N GLN A 216 -14.34 -18.66 22.30
CA GLN A 216 -14.29 -18.57 20.84
C GLN A 216 -12.94 -19.03 20.27
N ALA A 217 -11.82 -18.57 20.85
CA ALA A 217 -10.49 -19.02 20.42
C ALA A 217 -9.44 -18.87 21.55
N LYS A 218 -8.88 -20.01 21.97
CA LYS A 218 -7.83 -20.08 22.97
C LYS A 218 -6.53 -19.43 22.46
N ASP A 219 -5.96 -18.53 23.26
CA ASP A 219 -4.59 -18.04 23.09
C ASP A 219 -3.92 -18.01 24.48
N ALA A 220 -2.95 -18.89 24.69
CA ALA A 220 -2.30 -19.05 26.00
C ALA A 220 -1.53 -17.80 26.45
N ILE A 221 -0.96 -17.04 25.51
CA ILE A 221 -0.20 -15.83 25.82
C ILE A 221 -1.16 -14.71 26.21
N PHE A 222 -2.22 -14.51 25.42
CA PHE A 222 -3.27 -13.55 25.77
C PHE A 222 -3.92 -13.92 27.12
N ALA A 223 -4.25 -15.20 27.33
CA ALA A 223 -4.87 -15.68 28.56
C ALA A 223 -4.04 -15.35 29.80
N ARG A 224 -2.75 -15.67 29.77
CA ARG A 224 -1.81 -15.44 30.87
C ARG A 224 -1.65 -13.95 31.18
N LEU A 225 -1.44 -13.12 30.15
CA LEU A 225 -1.24 -11.67 30.31
C LEU A 225 -2.53 -10.97 30.79
N MET A 226 -3.67 -11.26 30.16
CA MET A 226 -4.95 -10.66 30.56
C MET A 226 -5.42 -11.10 31.93
N ALA A 227 -5.27 -12.39 32.29
CA ALA A 227 -5.67 -12.86 33.61
C ALA A 227 -4.91 -12.10 34.72
N ALA A 228 -3.60 -11.90 34.56
CA ALA A 228 -2.80 -11.10 35.48
C ALA A 228 -3.23 -9.63 35.50
N LYS A 229 -3.63 -9.07 34.35
CA LYS A 229 -4.13 -7.68 34.26
C LYS A 229 -5.48 -7.51 34.96
N ILE A 230 -6.38 -8.47 34.84
CA ILE A 230 -7.71 -8.46 35.46
C ILE A 230 -7.61 -8.68 36.97
N SER A 231 -6.80 -9.65 37.41
CA SER A 231 -6.63 -9.96 38.84
C SER A 231 -5.85 -8.88 39.59
N GLY A 232 -4.96 -8.16 38.90
CA GLY A 232 -4.01 -7.22 39.52
C GLY A 232 -2.93 -7.89 40.38
N VAL A 233 -2.91 -9.23 40.43
CA VAL A 233 -1.99 -10.04 41.25
C VAL A 233 -1.48 -11.25 40.47
N GLY A 234 -0.24 -11.66 40.77
CA GLY A 234 0.42 -12.80 40.15
C GLY A 234 1.61 -12.40 39.28
N ASN A 235 2.45 -13.38 38.95
CA ASN A 235 3.53 -13.20 37.99
C ASN A 235 3.02 -13.64 36.62
N PRO A 236 2.73 -12.71 35.69
CA PRO A 236 2.33 -13.09 34.36
C PRO A 236 3.43 -13.90 33.67
N GLY A 237 4.72 -13.80 34.02
CA GLY A 237 5.83 -14.41 33.30
C GLY A 237 6.38 -13.48 32.21
N ALA A 238 6.97 -14.04 31.15
CA ALA A 238 7.65 -13.25 30.11
C ALA A 238 6.70 -12.35 29.31
N ALA A 239 7.23 -11.19 28.88
CA ALA A 239 6.56 -10.29 27.96
C ALA A 239 6.27 -10.96 26.59
N SER A 240 5.31 -10.40 25.86
CA SER A 240 5.01 -10.78 24.48
C SER A 240 4.96 -9.55 23.59
N LEU A 241 5.60 -9.63 22.42
CA LEU A 241 5.67 -8.55 21.44
C LEU A 241 5.19 -9.03 20.05
N ARG A 242 4.23 -9.98 20.03
CA ARG A 242 3.72 -10.59 18.79
C ARG A 242 2.84 -9.64 17.96
N ASN A 243 2.13 -8.73 18.60
CA ASN A 243 1.20 -7.76 18.00
C ASN A 243 1.04 -6.53 18.91
N GLY A 244 0.24 -5.53 18.50
CA GLY A 244 0.02 -4.31 19.27
C GLY A 244 -0.60 -4.57 20.65
N LEU A 245 -1.61 -5.44 20.73
CA LEU A 245 -2.30 -5.76 21.98
C LEU A 245 -1.40 -6.44 23.01
N ASP A 246 -0.61 -7.44 22.59
CA ASP A 246 0.35 -8.13 23.44
C ASP A 246 1.42 -7.15 23.97
N ALA A 247 1.88 -6.22 23.13
CA ALA A 247 2.84 -5.20 23.51
C ALA A 247 2.24 -4.19 24.51
N ALA A 248 1.00 -3.73 24.28
CA ALA A 248 0.29 -2.86 25.22
C ALA A 248 0.04 -3.54 26.56
N LEU A 249 -0.36 -4.82 26.55
CA LEU A 249 -0.49 -5.63 27.75
C LEU A 249 0.81 -5.73 28.53
N SER A 250 1.90 -6.10 27.85
CA SER A 250 3.22 -6.26 28.46
C SER A 250 3.72 -4.96 29.09
N ARG A 251 3.53 -3.81 28.42
CA ARG A 251 3.81 -2.48 28.98
C ARG A 251 2.94 -2.18 30.20
N SER A 252 1.64 -2.44 30.10
CA SER A 252 0.67 -2.14 31.17
C SER A 252 0.85 -3.00 32.44
N LEU A 253 1.63 -4.08 32.33
CA LEU A 253 2.02 -4.99 33.42
C LEU A 253 3.45 -4.72 33.92
N GLY A 254 4.17 -3.76 33.33
CA GLY A 254 5.55 -3.43 33.71
C GLY A 254 6.57 -4.52 33.41
N LEU A 255 6.35 -5.34 32.37
CA LEU A 255 7.23 -6.45 32.03
C LEU A 255 8.48 -5.97 31.28
N ASP A 256 9.59 -6.68 31.47
CA ASP A 256 10.80 -6.47 30.67
C ASP A 256 10.57 -6.92 29.22
N LEU A 257 10.66 -5.95 28.30
CA LEU A 257 10.44 -6.17 26.87
C LEU A 257 11.73 -6.58 26.14
N SER A 258 12.91 -6.40 26.75
CA SER A 258 14.21 -6.58 26.07
C SER A 258 14.48 -8.03 25.65
N ALA A 259 13.94 -8.99 26.40
CA ALA A 259 14.09 -10.42 26.12
C ALA A 259 13.05 -10.99 25.13
N ALA A 260 11.98 -10.23 24.83
CA ALA A 260 10.91 -10.70 23.95
C ALA A 260 11.26 -10.41 22.49
N LYS A 261 11.05 -11.39 21.60
CA LYS A 261 11.22 -11.20 20.16
C LYS A 261 10.03 -10.41 19.59
N PRO A 262 10.24 -9.17 19.08
CA PRO A 262 9.16 -8.40 18.49
C PRO A 262 8.76 -8.92 17.11
N SER A 263 7.49 -8.80 16.76
CA SER A 263 7.05 -8.86 15.37
C SER A 263 7.58 -7.65 14.59
N PRO A 264 7.63 -7.69 13.25
CA PRO A 264 8.11 -6.55 12.46
C PRO A 264 7.41 -5.23 12.78
N ALA A 265 6.09 -5.27 12.97
CA ALA A 265 5.29 -4.10 13.34
C ALA A 265 5.70 -3.51 14.71
N VAL A 266 5.90 -4.38 15.71
CA VAL A 266 6.30 -3.95 17.05
C VAL A 266 7.76 -3.47 17.07
N ALA A 267 8.65 -4.15 16.36
CA ALA A 267 10.06 -3.74 16.24
C ALA A 267 10.18 -2.33 15.62
N ALA A 268 9.42 -2.07 14.56
CA ALA A 268 9.37 -0.77 13.91
C ALA A 268 8.75 0.32 14.80
N ALA A 269 7.73 -0.03 15.61
CA ALA A 269 7.13 0.90 16.56
C ALA A 269 8.09 1.30 17.69
N LEU A 270 8.91 0.35 18.17
CA LEU A 270 9.93 0.59 19.20
C LEU A 270 11.15 1.36 18.68
N SER A 271 11.30 1.48 17.36
CA SER A 271 12.44 2.15 16.74
C SER A 271 12.21 3.67 16.61
N PRO A 272 13.11 4.53 17.12
CA PRO A 272 12.96 5.98 17.03
C PRO A 272 13.03 6.48 15.58
N ASP A 273 13.88 5.88 14.75
CA ASP A 273 14.25 6.39 13.41
C ASP A 273 13.28 6.02 12.27
N GLY A 274 12.09 5.49 12.59
CA GLY A 274 11.12 5.03 11.59
C GLY A 274 11.49 3.65 11.03
N PRO A 275 10.82 3.17 9.96
CA PRO A 275 11.15 1.89 9.37
C PRO A 275 12.55 1.96 8.74
N ALA A 276 13.55 1.41 9.41
CA ALA A 276 14.88 1.24 8.82
C ALA A 276 14.76 0.39 7.55
N ALA A 277 15.53 0.76 6.50
CA ALA A 277 15.71 -0.13 5.36
C ALA A 277 16.15 -1.50 5.89
N SER A 278 15.53 -2.58 5.42
CA SER A 278 15.86 -3.90 5.92
C SER A 278 17.30 -4.21 5.52
N ALA A 279 18.17 -4.41 6.51
CA ALA A 279 19.58 -4.72 6.27
C ALA A 279 19.67 -6.11 5.61
N ILE A 280 19.80 -6.13 4.29
CA ILE A 280 20.17 -7.34 3.57
C ILE A 280 21.61 -7.63 3.95
N ASP A 281 21.83 -8.73 4.66
CA ASP A 281 23.17 -9.17 5.03
C ASP A 281 23.87 -9.77 3.81
N ALA A 282 24.38 -8.90 2.95
CA ALA A 282 25.09 -9.27 1.74
C ALA A 282 26.41 -10.01 2.03
N SER A 283 26.91 -9.99 3.27
CA SER A 283 28.10 -10.75 3.67
C SER A 283 27.89 -12.28 3.63
N THR A 284 26.62 -12.72 3.62
CA THR A 284 26.25 -14.13 3.47
C THR A 284 26.37 -14.64 2.02
N ALA A 285 26.55 -13.73 1.06
CA ALA A 285 26.69 -14.10 -0.35
C ALA A 285 27.99 -14.88 -0.61
N PRO A 286 27.99 -15.84 -1.54
CA PRO A 286 29.19 -16.57 -1.89
C PRO A 286 30.34 -15.70 -2.44
N PRO A 287 31.61 -16.03 -2.18
CA PRO A 287 32.75 -15.22 -2.60
C PRO A 287 32.87 -15.11 -4.13
N ASP A 288 32.39 -16.11 -4.88
CA ASP A 288 32.39 -16.15 -6.34
C ASP A 288 31.49 -15.10 -7.01
N VAL A 289 30.60 -14.45 -6.25
CA VAL A 289 29.71 -13.38 -6.74
C VAL A 289 30.00 -12.02 -6.08
N SER A 290 31.09 -11.93 -5.31
CA SER A 290 31.48 -10.74 -4.53
C SER A 290 31.59 -9.46 -5.39
N VAL A 291 32.13 -9.55 -6.61
CA VAL A 291 32.26 -8.41 -7.52
C VAL A 291 30.91 -7.74 -7.81
N LEU A 292 29.85 -8.53 -7.99
CA LEU A 292 28.50 -8.00 -8.21
C LEU A 292 27.91 -7.46 -6.90
N VAL A 293 28.13 -8.16 -5.78
CA VAL A 293 27.68 -7.71 -4.46
C VAL A 293 28.27 -6.35 -4.10
N GLU A 294 29.56 -6.14 -4.32
CA GLU A 294 30.27 -4.88 -4.08
C GLU A 294 29.70 -3.75 -4.94
N ALA A 295 29.51 -4.00 -6.25
CA ALA A 295 28.94 -3.01 -7.16
C ALA A 295 27.53 -2.59 -6.73
N LEU A 296 26.66 -3.55 -6.40
CA LEU A 296 25.28 -3.28 -5.98
C LEU A 296 25.22 -2.59 -4.61
N SER A 297 26.08 -2.99 -3.67
CA SER A 297 26.15 -2.40 -2.32
C SER A 297 26.66 -0.96 -2.35
N GLY A 298 27.59 -0.65 -3.27
CA GLY A 298 28.06 0.71 -3.51
C GLY A 298 27.03 1.62 -4.17
N GLY A 299 25.92 1.07 -4.67
CA GLY A 299 24.90 1.83 -5.41
C GLY A 299 25.35 2.24 -6.82
N GLU A 300 26.47 1.70 -7.29
CA GLU A 300 27.04 1.95 -8.61
C GLU A 300 26.22 1.24 -9.69
N PRO A 301 26.16 1.79 -10.93
CA PRO A 301 25.57 1.08 -12.05
C PRO A 301 26.35 -0.22 -12.31
N VAL A 302 25.63 -1.29 -12.68
CA VAL A 302 26.25 -2.56 -13.07
C VAL A 302 26.96 -2.37 -14.40
N ARG A 303 28.27 -2.11 -14.34
CA ARG A 303 29.11 -1.90 -15.52
C ARG A 303 29.30 -3.20 -16.30
N GLU A 304 29.59 -3.07 -17.59
CA GLU A 304 29.87 -4.20 -18.49
C GLU A 304 30.96 -5.14 -17.93
N ALA A 305 32.01 -4.60 -17.34
CA ALA A 305 33.06 -5.39 -16.69
C ALA A 305 32.55 -6.25 -15.52
N VAL A 306 31.55 -5.78 -14.76
CA VAL A 306 30.94 -6.55 -13.66
C VAL A 306 30.10 -7.69 -14.25
N ALA A 307 29.32 -7.42 -15.30
CA ALA A 307 28.56 -8.45 -15.98
C ALA A 307 29.46 -9.52 -16.62
N ALA A 308 30.56 -9.11 -17.27
CA ALA A 308 31.56 -9.99 -17.86
C ALA A 308 32.20 -10.91 -16.80
N ALA A 309 32.57 -10.37 -15.64
CA ALA A 309 33.11 -11.18 -14.54
C ALA A 309 32.11 -12.25 -14.06
N MET A 310 30.81 -11.94 -14.01
CA MET A 310 29.79 -12.94 -13.66
C MET A 310 29.60 -13.98 -14.75
N LEU A 311 29.72 -13.61 -16.03
CA LEU A 311 29.69 -14.55 -17.15
C LEU A 311 30.89 -15.50 -17.16
N GLU A 312 32.07 -15.03 -16.74
CA GLU A 312 33.23 -15.90 -16.53
C GLU A 312 32.95 -16.93 -15.42
N THR A 313 32.43 -16.49 -14.26
CA THR A 313 31.98 -17.39 -13.18
C THR A 313 30.90 -18.37 -13.67
N ALA A 314 29.98 -17.90 -14.52
CA ALA A 314 28.90 -18.69 -15.11
C ALA A 314 29.39 -19.81 -16.03
N ASN A 315 30.66 -19.79 -16.46
CA ASN A 315 31.30 -20.82 -17.27
C ASN A 315 32.24 -21.73 -16.47
N SER A 316 32.23 -21.64 -15.14
CA SER A 316 33.08 -22.44 -14.27
C SER A 316 32.94 -23.95 -14.52
N ALA A 317 34.06 -24.69 -14.41
CA ALA A 317 34.06 -26.14 -14.46
C ALA A 317 33.36 -26.78 -13.25
N ASP A 318 33.34 -26.09 -12.09
CA ASP A 318 32.63 -26.53 -10.89
C ASP A 318 31.12 -26.29 -11.05
N PRO A 319 30.25 -27.34 -10.96
CA PRO A 319 28.82 -27.18 -11.17
C PRO A 319 28.11 -26.22 -10.20
N LYS A 320 28.55 -26.12 -8.94
CA LYS A 320 27.94 -25.23 -7.95
C LYS A 320 28.38 -23.78 -8.18
N VAL A 321 29.66 -23.55 -8.48
CA VAL A 321 30.15 -22.21 -8.85
C VAL A 321 29.49 -21.77 -10.15
N ARG A 322 29.36 -22.67 -11.13
CA ARG A 322 28.65 -22.41 -12.39
C ARG A 322 27.21 -21.98 -12.14
N ALA A 323 26.44 -22.73 -11.35
CA ALA A 323 25.05 -22.39 -11.06
C ALA A 323 24.90 -21.02 -10.39
N ARG A 324 25.79 -20.69 -9.45
CA ARG A 324 25.82 -19.37 -8.77
C ARG A 324 26.21 -18.25 -9.73
N GLY A 325 27.24 -18.47 -10.56
CA GLY A 325 27.65 -17.55 -11.62
C GLY A 325 26.55 -17.29 -12.64
N GLN A 326 25.82 -18.32 -13.06
CA GLN A 326 24.69 -18.23 -13.99
C GLN A 326 23.56 -17.36 -13.40
N ALA A 327 23.20 -17.58 -12.14
CA ALA A 327 22.24 -16.74 -11.42
C ALA A 327 22.71 -15.28 -11.29
N ALA A 328 23.97 -15.07 -10.92
CA ALA A 328 24.55 -13.74 -10.76
C ALA A 328 24.68 -12.99 -12.09
N ALA A 329 25.06 -13.68 -13.17
CA ALA A 329 25.11 -13.11 -14.52
C ALA A 329 23.72 -12.66 -14.98
N ALA A 330 22.68 -13.47 -14.77
CA ALA A 330 21.32 -13.08 -15.12
C ALA A 330 20.84 -11.86 -14.31
N LEU A 331 21.15 -11.80 -13.02
CA LEU A 331 20.87 -10.64 -12.18
C LEU A 331 21.64 -9.39 -12.62
N ALA A 332 22.91 -9.52 -13.00
CA ALA A 332 23.70 -8.41 -13.52
C ALA A 332 23.13 -7.87 -14.84
N LEU A 333 22.83 -8.76 -15.79
CA LEU A 333 22.26 -8.39 -17.08
C LEU A 333 20.81 -7.86 -16.97
N ALA A 334 20.09 -8.14 -15.88
CA ALA A 334 18.79 -7.56 -15.60
C ALA A 334 18.84 -6.02 -15.46
N PHE A 335 20.00 -5.46 -15.10
CA PHE A 335 20.25 -4.02 -15.05
C PHE A 335 20.71 -3.42 -16.39
N ALA A 336 20.83 -4.22 -17.46
CA ALA A 336 21.23 -3.68 -18.75
C ALA A 336 20.14 -2.72 -19.27
N PRO A 337 20.49 -1.45 -19.59
CA PRO A 337 19.51 -0.45 -20.01
C PRO A 337 18.85 -0.84 -21.34
N GLU A 338 19.62 -1.51 -22.20
CA GLU A 338 19.19 -2.04 -23.48
C GLU A 338 19.67 -3.49 -23.66
N LEU A 339 18.87 -4.29 -24.37
CA LEU A 339 19.24 -5.64 -24.79
C LEU A 339 19.89 -5.56 -26.17
N THR A 340 21.18 -5.19 -26.21
CA THR A 340 21.99 -5.24 -27.44
C THR A 340 22.07 -6.67 -27.98
N ALA A 341 22.53 -6.88 -29.21
CA ALA A 341 22.69 -8.23 -29.76
C ALA A 341 23.56 -9.11 -28.86
N ASP A 342 24.72 -8.61 -28.44
CA ASP A 342 25.65 -9.31 -27.54
C ASP A 342 25.01 -9.65 -26.18
N VAL A 343 24.35 -8.68 -25.54
CA VAL A 343 23.64 -8.92 -24.26
C VAL A 343 22.53 -9.95 -24.42
N ARG A 344 21.79 -9.94 -25.54
CA ARG A 344 20.75 -10.95 -25.81
C ARG A 344 21.34 -12.34 -25.97
N ASP A 345 22.46 -12.46 -26.68
CA ASP A 345 23.13 -13.74 -26.90
C ASP A 345 23.65 -14.30 -25.58
N GLN A 346 24.29 -13.46 -24.77
CA GLN A 346 24.74 -13.83 -23.42
C GLN A 346 23.57 -14.25 -22.52
N PHE A 347 22.49 -13.47 -22.47
CA PHE A 347 21.31 -13.77 -21.65
C PHE A 347 20.65 -15.08 -22.09
N ALA A 348 20.54 -15.33 -23.39
CA ALA A 348 19.94 -16.53 -23.96
C ALA A 348 20.74 -17.81 -23.70
N ALA A 349 22.07 -17.69 -23.50
CA ALA A 349 22.93 -18.80 -23.15
C ALA A 349 22.83 -19.23 -21.68
N LEU A 350 22.20 -18.42 -20.82
CA LEU A 350 22.12 -18.72 -19.39
C LEU A 350 21.08 -19.80 -19.07
N THR A 351 21.40 -20.63 -18.07
CA THR A 351 20.57 -21.76 -17.63
C THR A 351 20.07 -21.58 -16.20
N VAL A 352 19.40 -20.45 -15.96
CA VAL A 352 18.85 -20.12 -14.64
C VAL A 352 17.53 -20.88 -14.40
N PRO A 353 17.30 -21.45 -13.21
CA PRO A 353 16.04 -22.11 -12.88
C PRO A 353 14.82 -21.19 -13.12
N GLU A 354 13.74 -21.78 -13.63
CA GLU A 354 12.49 -21.06 -13.88
C GLU A 354 11.90 -20.46 -12.61
N GLY A 355 11.16 -19.36 -12.80
CA GLY A 355 10.35 -18.73 -11.77
C GLY A 355 9.11 -19.55 -11.40
N LYS A 356 8.44 -19.16 -10.32
CA LYS A 356 7.16 -19.74 -9.89
C LYS A 356 5.98 -18.83 -10.22
N ALA A 357 6.22 -17.59 -10.63
CA ALA A 357 5.15 -16.68 -11.03
C ALA A 357 4.36 -17.25 -12.23
N PRO A 358 3.03 -17.12 -12.25
CA PRO A 358 2.24 -17.49 -13.42
C PRO A 358 2.65 -16.66 -14.65
N VAL A 359 2.75 -17.29 -15.82
CA VAL A 359 3.13 -16.62 -17.09
C VAL A 359 2.29 -15.38 -17.39
N GLY A 360 0.99 -15.40 -17.08
CA GLY A 360 0.13 -14.22 -17.26
C GLY A 360 0.54 -13.02 -16.40
N ARG A 361 1.10 -13.25 -15.21
CA ARG A 361 1.63 -12.20 -14.33
C ARG A 361 2.95 -11.67 -14.83
N ASP A 362 3.82 -12.54 -15.35
CA ASP A 362 5.08 -12.12 -15.97
C ASP A 362 4.81 -11.22 -17.18
N LEU A 363 3.89 -11.59 -18.06
CA LEU A 363 3.48 -10.77 -19.20
C LEU A 363 2.88 -9.42 -18.77
N ALA A 364 2.08 -9.41 -17.70
CA ALA A 364 1.54 -8.17 -17.15
C ALA A 364 2.63 -7.26 -16.57
N LEU A 365 3.62 -7.84 -15.88
CA LEU A 365 4.75 -7.12 -15.31
C LEU A 365 5.62 -6.50 -16.40
N ASP A 366 5.94 -7.28 -17.45
CA ASP A 366 6.70 -6.81 -18.60
C ASP A 366 5.97 -5.66 -19.31
N ALA A 367 4.66 -5.79 -19.53
CA ALA A 367 3.84 -4.73 -20.13
C ALA A 367 3.78 -3.46 -19.26
N ALA A 368 3.66 -3.60 -17.94
CA ALA A 368 3.68 -2.47 -17.01
C ALA A 368 5.05 -1.76 -17.04
N ALA A 369 6.14 -2.51 -17.04
CA ALA A 369 7.50 -1.98 -17.12
C ALA A 369 7.76 -1.22 -18.43
N GLN A 370 7.38 -1.80 -19.57
CA GLN A 370 7.50 -1.17 -20.89
C GLN A 370 6.74 0.16 -20.96
N ARG A 371 5.55 0.22 -20.36
CA ARG A 371 4.70 1.41 -20.30
C ARG A 371 5.08 2.38 -19.17
N LYS A 372 6.13 2.08 -18.41
CA LYS A 372 6.60 2.87 -17.25
C LYS A 372 5.52 3.08 -16.17
N LEU A 373 4.62 2.12 -16.01
CA LEU A 373 3.57 2.13 -14.98
C LEU A 373 4.15 1.72 -13.63
N LYS A 374 4.85 2.64 -12.97
CA LYS A 374 5.61 2.37 -11.73
C LYS A 374 4.78 1.71 -10.64
N GLY A 375 3.58 2.23 -10.35
CA GLY A 375 2.68 1.67 -9.33
C GLY A 375 2.16 0.28 -9.69
N GLU A 376 1.81 0.03 -10.96
CA GLU A 376 1.35 -1.30 -11.41
C GLU A 376 2.48 -2.32 -11.35
N ALA A 377 3.67 -1.97 -11.82
CA ALA A 377 4.84 -2.83 -11.76
C ALA A 377 5.15 -3.20 -10.30
N ALA A 378 5.14 -2.23 -9.38
CA ALA A 378 5.34 -2.48 -7.96
C ALA A 378 4.27 -3.43 -7.38
N LEU A 379 2.99 -3.26 -7.71
CA LEU A 379 1.93 -4.16 -7.24
C LEU A 379 2.10 -5.59 -7.76
N LEU A 380 2.46 -5.76 -9.04
CA LEU A 380 2.68 -7.07 -9.64
C LEU A 380 3.92 -7.78 -9.06
N VAL A 381 5.01 -7.03 -8.81
CA VAL A 381 6.18 -7.53 -8.08
C VAL A 381 5.76 -8.01 -6.69
N LEU A 382 5.06 -7.16 -5.94
CA LEU A 382 4.60 -7.47 -4.58
C LEU A 382 3.64 -8.66 -4.54
N TRP A 383 2.83 -8.86 -5.59
CA TRP A 383 2.00 -10.07 -5.72
C TRP A 383 2.87 -11.32 -5.74
N THR A 384 3.87 -11.38 -6.62
CA THR A 384 4.81 -12.52 -6.69
C THR A 384 5.53 -12.73 -5.36
N CYS A 385 5.97 -11.65 -4.70
CA CYS A 385 6.61 -11.73 -3.39
C CYS A 385 5.68 -12.26 -2.30
N ALA A 386 4.40 -11.87 -2.30
CA ALA A 386 3.43 -12.31 -1.30
C ALA A 386 3.15 -13.82 -1.38
N GLU A 387 3.12 -14.37 -2.60
CA GLU A 387 2.97 -15.82 -2.81
C GLU A 387 4.25 -16.59 -2.43
N ALA A 388 5.42 -15.99 -2.65
CA ALA A 388 6.70 -16.57 -2.24
C ALA A 388 6.92 -16.51 -0.71
N GLY A 389 6.33 -15.53 -0.03
CA GLY A 389 6.41 -15.34 1.42
C GLY A 389 7.78 -14.83 1.90
N ALA A 390 8.10 -15.07 3.17
CA ALA A 390 9.29 -14.54 3.83
C ALA A 390 10.64 -15.04 3.27
N ALA A 391 10.63 -16.18 2.56
CA ALA A 391 11.83 -16.68 1.86
C ALA A 391 12.15 -15.88 0.58
N GLY A 392 11.18 -15.12 0.08
CA GLY A 392 11.29 -14.33 -1.13
C GLY A 392 11.19 -15.15 -2.42
N PRO A 393 11.10 -14.45 -3.57
CA PRO A 393 10.89 -15.07 -4.88
C PRO A 393 12.04 -15.99 -5.32
N ALA A 394 11.75 -16.93 -6.22
CA ALA A 394 12.77 -17.78 -6.85
C ALA A 394 13.71 -16.94 -7.72
N VAL A 395 14.91 -17.46 -8.03
CA VAL A 395 15.91 -16.72 -8.82
C VAL A 395 15.39 -16.26 -10.19
N GLY A 396 14.63 -17.10 -10.91
CA GLY A 396 14.01 -16.73 -12.18
C GLY A 396 13.00 -15.57 -12.04
N ASP A 397 12.18 -15.58 -10.98
CA ASP A 397 11.27 -14.48 -10.67
C ASP A 397 12.05 -13.20 -10.30
N ARG A 398 13.15 -13.33 -9.52
CA ARG A 398 14.00 -12.19 -9.13
C ARG A 398 14.60 -11.49 -10.33
N VAL A 399 15.10 -12.22 -11.32
CA VAL A 399 15.66 -11.62 -12.54
C VAL A 399 14.61 -10.76 -13.26
N ARG A 400 13.37 -11.24 -13.38
CA ARG A 400 12.25 -10.46 -13.96
C ARG A 400 11.90 -9.24 -13.11
N ILE A 401 11.79 -9.42 -11.80
CA ILE A 401 11.49 -8.34 -10.85
C ILE A 401 12.55 -7.24 -10.93
N VAL A 402 13.83 -7.59 -10.86
CA VAL A 402 14.96 -6.64 -10.93
C VAL A 402 14.88 -5.85 -12.23
N ARG A 403 14.71 -6.53 -13.36
CA ARG A 403 14.59 -5.89 -14.67
C ARG A 403 13.39 -4.93 -14.74
N ALA A 404 12.24 -5.35 -14.25
CA ALA A 404 11.02 -4.53 -14.26
C ALA A 404 11.17 -3.29 -13.36
N LEU A 405 11.71 -3.45 -12.15
CA LEU A 405 11.96 -2.35 -11.20
C LEU A 405 12.98 -1.35 -11.75
N HIS A 406 14.10 -1.83 -12.31
CA HIS A 406 15.08 -1.01 -13.01
C HIS A 406 14.42 -0.23 -14.16
N ALA A 407 13.64 -0.92 -15.00
CA ALA A 407 12.95 -0.29 -16.13
C ALA A 407 11.96 0.81 -15.70
N VAL A 408 11.30 0.73 -14.54
CA VAL A 408 10.42 1.80 -14.05
C VAL A 408 11.15 2.84 -13.19
N GLY A 409 12.47 2.75 -13.02
CA GLY A 409 13.27 3.68 -12.23
C GLY A 409 13.08 3.53 -10.72
N LEU A 410 12.91 2.30 -10.25
CA LEU A 410 12.97 1.90 -8.83
C LEU A 410 14.32 1.22 -8.55
N GLU A 411 15.41 1.98 -8.77
CA GLU A 411 16.79 1.47 -8.75
C GLU A 411 17.21 0.88 -7.41
N ALA A 412 16.86 1.56 -6.31
CA ALA A 412 17.21 1.10 -4.97
C ALA A 412 16.55 -0.25 -4.67
N GLU A 413 15.29 -0.42 -5.06
CA GLU A 413 14.54 -1.65 -4.89
C GLU A 413 15.08 -2.76 -5.82
N ALA A 414 15.38 -2.45 -7.07
CA ALA A 414 16.00 -3.39 -8.00
C ALA A 414 17.31 -3.95 -7.42
N ARG A 415 18.19 -3.09 -6.88
CA ARG A 415 19.43 -3.52 -6.20
C ARG A 415 19.16 -4.35 -4.96
N ALA A 416 18.18 -3.97 -4.13
CA ALA A 416 17.80 -4.75 -2.95
C ALA A 416 17.35 -6.17 -3.32
N PHE A 417 16.51 -6.33 -4.35
CA PHE A 417 16.08 -7.65 -4.82
C PHE A 417 17.23 -8.52 -5.34
N ALA A 418 18.20 -7.90 -6.04
CA ALA A 418 19.40 -8.57 -6.52
C ALA A 418 20.32 -8.99 -5.37
N LEU A 419 20.62 -8.10 -4.42
CA LEU A 419 21.43 -8.39 -3.24
C LEU A 419 20.82 -9.50 -2.38
N GLU A 420 19.52 -9.44 -2.13
CA GLU A 420 18.80 -10.50 -1.40
C GLU A 420 18.86 -11.84 -2.13
N GLY A 421 18.80 -11.81 -3.47
CA GLY A 421 18.96 -13.01 -4.31
C GLY A 421 20.35 -13.61 -4.21
N LEU A 422 21.41 -12.78 -4.27
CA LEU A 422 22.81 -13.20 -4.18
C LEU A 422 23.16 -13.76 -2.81
N ALA A 423 22.68 -13.12 -1.74
CA ALA A 423 22.80 -13.59 -0.36
C ALA A 423 22.14 -14.97 -0.14
N GLY A 424 21.07 -15.27 -0.90
CA GLY A 424 20.34 -16.54 -0.84
C GLY A 424 20.95 -17.68 -1.66
N LEU A 425 22.01 -17.45 -2.43
CA LEU A 425 22.66 -18.48 -3.24
C LEU A 425 23.41 -19.47 -2.35
N LYS A 426 23.27 -20.77 -2.65
CA LYS A 426 23.89 -21.88 -1.89
C LYS A 426 24.90 -22.65 -2.70
#